data_AF-A0A3A6QAF0-F1
#
_entry.id   AF-A0A3A6QAF0-F1
#
_cell.length_a   1.000
_cell.length_b   1.000
_cell.length_c   1.000
_cell.angle_alpha   90.00
_cell.angle_beta   90.00
_cell.angle_gamma   90.00
#
_symmetry.space_group_name_H-M   'P 1'
#
loop_
_entity.id
_entity.type
_entity.pdbx_description
1 polymer ?
#
loop_
_entity_poly.entity_id
_entity_poly.type
_entity_poly.pdbx_seq_one_letter_code
_entity_poly.pdbx_strand_id
1 'polypeptide(L)'
;MLLTVITISLVVSVLVYLGLFGFAVSQYQSSRQQQQSETIDPHSFSAKDQPETVYTTAELEQFEVLWQGEYGKWRSSDYSANDTAYTYVHGPYCPHDKHALGIQTVSKWVILTEHVWACDACDRTYPYPDEELGDGTIIERAMHRRIKRKRQANQSA
;
A
#
# COMPACT_ATOMS: atom_id res chain seq x y z
N MET A 1 -46.58 -30.59 33.65
CA MET A 1 -46.62 -30.20 32.22
C MET A 1 -46.13 -28.78 31.97
N LEU A 2 -46.52 -27.78 32.76
CA LEU A 2 -46.10 -26.39 32.53
C LEU A 2 -44.59 -26.16 32.74
N LEU A 3 -44.01 -26.73 33.80
CA LEU A 3 -42.57 -26.68 34.10
C LEU A 3 -41.68 -27.37 33.04
N THR A 4 -42.16 -28.48 32.49
CA THR A 4 -41.47 -29.22 31.41
C THR A 4 -41.48 -28.45 30.10
N VAL A 5 -42.55 -27.69 29.81
CA VAL A 5 -42.63 -26.85 28.61
C VAL A 5 -41.69 -25.64 28.73
N ILE A 6 -41.63 -24.99 29.90
CA ILE A 6 -40.74 -23.84 30.13
C ILE A 6 -39.26 -24.22 30.00
N THR A 7 -38.87 -25.37 30.54
CA THR A 7 -37.48 -25.87 30.48
C THR A 7 -37.07 -26.22 29.05
N ILE A 8 -37.94 -26.88 28.28
CA ILE A 8 -37.66 -27.18 26.87
C ILE A 8 -37.51 -25.89 26.06
N SER A 9 -38.40 -24.91 26.25
CA SER A 9 -38.31 -23.62 25.54
C SER A 9 -37.00 -22.87 25.84
N LEU A 10 -36.56 -22.85 27.10
CA LEU A 10 -35.28 -22.22 27.48
C LEU A 10 -34.08 -22.92 26.85
N VAL A 11 -34.05 -24.26 26.86
CA VAL A 11 -32.96 -25.04 26.26
C VAL A 11 -32.89 -24.79 24.76
N VAL A 12 -34.03 -24.76 24.07
CA VAL A 12 -34.09 -24.48 22.63
C VAL A 12 -33.60 -23.05 22.34
N SER A 13 -34.03 -22.05 23.12
CA SER A 13 -33.56 -20.67 22.95
C SER A 13 -32.05 -20.53 23.15
N VAL A 14 -31.47 -21.20 24.15
CA VAL A 14 -30.02 -21.19 24.40
C VAL A 14 -29.26 -21.86 23.24
N LEU A 15 -29.74 -23.00 22.74
CA LEU A 15 -29.11 -23.71 21.62
C LEU A 15 -29.15 -22.89 20.33
N VAL A 16 -30.27 -22.21 20.05
CA VAL A 16 -30.38 -21.30 18.89
C VAL A 16 -29.41 -20.14 19.03
N TYR A 17 -29.30 -19.55 20.22
CA TYR A 17 -28.39 -18.44 20.46
C TYR A 17 -26.92 -18.85 20.28
N LEU A 18 -26.52 -20.00 20.84
CA LEU A 18 -25.17 -20.54 20.68
C LEU A 18 -24.86 -20.88 19.22
N GLY A 19 -25.83 -21.43 18.48
CA GLY A 19 -25.67 -21.72 17.05
C GLY A 19 -25.47 -20.47 16.20
N LEU A 20 -26.28 -19.43 16.41
CA LEU A 20 -26.15 -18.15 15.71
C LEU A 20 -24.84 -17.43 16.07
N PHE A 21 -24.44 -17.47 17.34
CA PHE A 21 -23.19 -16.87 17.79
C PHE A 21 -21.97 -17.59 17.20
N GLY A 22 -21.97 -18.93 17.21
CA GLY A 22 -20.91 -19.72 16.57
C GLY A 22 -20.79 -19.46 15.06
N PHE A 23 -21.92 -19.35 14.37
CA PHE A 23 -21.95 -19.02 12.94
C PHE A 23 -21.42 -17.60 12.65
N ALA A 24 -21.79 -16.61 13.48
CA ALA A 24 -21.27 -15.25 13.35
C ALA A 24 -19.75 -15.18 13.57
N VAL A 25 -19.23 -15.91 14.57
CA VAL A 25 -17.80 -15.97 14.86
C VAL A 25 -17.02 -16.68 13.74
N SER A 26 -17.54 -17.76 13.15
CA SER A 26 -16.83 -18.45 12.07
C SER A 26 -16.77 -17.62 10.79
N GLN A 27 -17.86 -16.92 10.44
CA GLN A 27 -17.87 -15.99 9.31
C GLN A 27 -16.91 -14.83 9.52
N TYR A 28 -16.80 -14.32 10.76
CA TYR A 28 -15.84 -13.28 11.12
C TYR A 28 -14.37 -13.73 11.00
N GLN A 29 -14.07 -15.00 11.31
CA GLN A 29 -12.73 -15.55 11.15
C GLN A 29 -12.38 -15.85 9.68
N SER A 30 -13.35 -16.36 8.91
CA SER A 30 -13.14 -16.71 7.51
C SER A 30 -12.89 -15.48 6.63
N SER A 31 -13.55 -14.35 6.92
CA SER A 31 -13.29 -13.08 6.21
C SER A 31 -11.89 -12.53 6.45
N ARG A 32 -11.37 -12.65 7.69
CA ARG A 32 -10.00 -12.30 8.07
C ARG A 32 -8.94 -13.10 7.30
N GLN A 33 -9.21 -14.38 7.02
CA GLN A 33 -8.26 -15.24 6.30
C GLN A 33 -8.23 -14.96 4.79
N GLN A 34 -9.33 -14.48 4.19
CA GLN A 34 -9.36 -14.13 2.75
C GLN A 34 -8.81 -12.74 2.44
N GLN A 35 -8.78 -11.80 3.40
CA GLN A 35 -8.27 -10.43 3.18
C GLN A 35 -6.74 -10.30 3.16
N GLN A 36 -5.97 -11.37 3.39
CA GLN A 36 -4.51 -11.31 3.45
C GLN A 36 -3.78 -11.52 2.12
N SER A 37 -4.46 -11.68 0.97
CA SER A 37 -3.82 -12.19 -0.25
C SER A 37 -3.89 -11.31 -1.51
N GLU A 38 -4.34 -10.06 -1.46
CA GLU A 38 -4.15 -9.13 -2.58
C GLU A 38 -2.96 -8.21 -2.29
N THR A 39 -1.75 -8.76 -2.42
CA THR A 39 -0.53 -7.96 -2.50
C THR A 39 -0.52 -7.26 -3.86
N ILE A 40 -1.17 -6.11 -3.97
CA ILE A 40 -0.94 -5.18 -5.08
C ILE A 40 0.50 -4.69 -4.89
N ASP A 41 1.40 -5.12 -5.77
CA ASP A 41 2.80 -4.70 -5.75
C ASP A 41 2.85 -3.18 -5.99
N PRO A 42 3.17 -2.37 -4.96
CA PRO A 42 3.14 -0.92 -5.08
C PRO A 42 4.34 -0.37 -5.87
N HIS A 43 5.26 -1.24 -6.33
CA HIS A 43 6.57 -0.82 -6.80
C HIS A 43 6.65 -0.40 -8.27
N SER A 44 5.57 -0.51 -9.06
CA SER A 44 5.61 -0.19 -10.50
C SER A 44 4.69 0.98 -10.88
N PHE A 45 5.01 2.20 -10.42
CA PHE A 45 4.33 3.39 -10.93
C PHE A 45 4.82 3.79 -12.32
N SER A 46 6.05 3.43 -12.68
CA SER A 46 6.60 3.71 -14.00
C SER A 46 6.30 2.58 -14.98
N ALA A 47 5.68 2.92 -16.11
CA ALA A 47 5.51 2.00 -17.25
C ALA A 47 6.83 1.60 -17.93
N LYS A 48 7.96 2.19 -17.49
CA LYS A 48 9.31 1.93 -17.99
C LYS A 48 10.13 1.25 -16.90
N ASP A 49 11.03 0.38 -17.32
CA ASP A 49 11.97 -0.29 -16.42
C ASP A 49 12.93 0.71 -15.76
N GLN A 50 13.59 0.30 -14.67
CA GLN A 50 14.53 1.13 -13.91
C GLN A 50 15.75 1.54 -14.76
N PRO A 51 16.14 2.83 -14.84
CA PRO A 51 17.24 3.25 -15.69
C PRO A 51 18.59 2.57 -15.36
N GLU A 52 19.27 1.99 -16.35
CA GLU A 52 20.64 1.48 -16.18
C GLU A 52 21.65 2.61 -15.93
N THR A 53 21.48 3.76 -16.61
CA THR A 53 22.34 4.93 -16.45
C THR A 53 21.63 6.02 -15.66
N VAL A 54 21.95 6.15 -14.39
CA VAL A 54 21.36 7.15 -13.48
C VAL A 54 22.19 8.44 -13.50
N TYR A 55 21.56 9.56 -13.87
CA TYR A 55 22.19 10.89 -13.85
C TYR A 55 21.99 11.62 -12.52
N THR A 56 20.85 11.40 -11.87
CA THR A 56 20.56 11.97 -10.55
C THR A 56 19.49 11.16 -9.85
N THR A 57 19.56 11.14 -8.52
CA THR A 57 18.54 10.59 -7.65
C THR A 57 17.86 11.69 -6.84
N ALA A 58 16.65 11.44 -6.36
CA ALA A 58 15.98 12.29 -5.38
C ALA A 58 15.08 11.45 -4.45
N GLU A 59 14.90 11.95 -3.24
CA GLU A 59 13.91 11.45 -2.30
C GLU A 59 12.75 12.47 -2.23
N LEU A 60 11.53 11.95 -2.06
CA LEU A 60 10.29 12.70 -1.89
C LEU A 60 9.47 12.06 -0.78
N GLU A 61 9.14 12.83 0.25
CA GLU A 61 8.12 12.42 1.21
C GLU A 61 6.75 12.88 0.71
N GLN A 62 5.83 11.93 0.51
CA GLN A 62 4.46 12.21 0.11
C GLN A 62 3.54 11.11 0.63
N PHE A 63 2.38 11.48 1.16
CA PHE A 63 1.47 10.58 1.88
C PHE A 63 2.08 9.94 3.12
N GLU A 64 2.89 10.72 3.86
CA GLU A 64 3.59 10.27 5.08
C GLU A 64 4.57 9.11 4.86
N VAL A 65 4.86 8.76 3.61
CA VAL A 65 5.80 7.71 3.22
C VAL A 65 6.89 8.27 2.31
N LEU A 66 8.00 7.55 2.22
CA LEU A 66 9.17 7.95 1.44
C LEU A 66 9.10 7.32 0.04
N TRP A 67 9.36 8.14 -0.96
CA TRP A 67 9.47 7.75 -2.36
C TRP A 67 10.88 8.03 -2.85
N GLN A 68 11.43 7.11 -3.63
CA GLN A 68 12.72 7.27 -4.27
C GLN A 68 12.53 7.47 -5.77
N GLY A 69 13.35 8.32 -6.36
CA GLY A 69 13.28 8.63 -7.77
C GLY A 69 14.65 8.67 -8.41
N GLU A 70 14.73 8.10 -9.60
CA GLU A 70 15.94 8.05 -10.42
C GLU A 70 15.66 8.72 -11.75
N TYR A 71 16.54 9.63 -12.16
CA TYR A 71 16.48 10.21 -13.49
C TYR A 71 17.65 9.73 -14.31
N GLY A 72 17.33 9.06 -15.41
CA GLY A 72 18.31 8.30 -16.16
C GLY A 72 17.79 7.78 -17.48
N LYS A 73 18.55 6.88 -18.09
CA LYS A 73 18.18 6.17 -19.32
C LYS A 73 18.25 4.67 -19.09
N TRP A 74 17.39 3.94 -19.79
CA TRP A 74 17.35 2.49 -19.74
C TRP A 74 18.62 1.84 -20.28
N ARG A 75 19.26 2.40 -21.32
CA ARG A 75 20.50 1.83 -21.89
C ARG A 75 21.54 2.90 -22.21
N SER A 76 22.82 2.56 -22.05
CA SER A 76 23.94 3.46 -22.39
C SER A 76 24.39 3.39 -23.86
N SER A 77 23.84 2.48 -24.66
CA SER A 77 24.38 2.22 -26.00
C SER A 77 24.19 3.39 -26.97
N ASP A 78 25.27 3.78 -27.65
CA ASP A 78 25.33 4.80 -28.72
C ASP A 78 24.34 4.58 -29.89
N TYR A 79 23.63 3.45 -29.92
CA TYR A 79 22.70 3.05 -30.97
C TYR A 79 21.24 3.48 -30.76
N SER A 80 20.84 3.93 -29.56
CA SER A 80 19.49 4.46 -29.31
C SER A 80 19.50 5.97 -29.11
N ALA A 81 19.73 6.71 -30.21
CA ALA A 81 19.63 8.17 -30.23
C ALA A 81 18.27 8.72 -29.72
N ASN A 82 17.26 7.86 -29.55
CA ASN A 82 15.92 8.19 -29.07
C ASN A 82 15.63 7.82 -27.60
N ASP A 83 16.57 7.24 -26.85
CA ASP A 83 16.34 7.02 -25.42
C ASP A 83 16.47 8.35 -24.68
N THR A 84 15.32 9.00 -24.55
CA THR A 84 15.11 10.21 -23.77
C THR A 84 15.18 9.86 -22.29
N ALA A 85 15.97 10.64 -21.55
CA ALA A 85 16.09 10.44 -20.12
C ALA A 85 14.74 10.69 -19.44
N TYR A 86 14.34 9.76 -18.56
CA TYR A 86 13.06 9.76 -17.87
C TYR A 86 13.26 9.70 -16.36
N THR A 87 12.21 10.06 -15.62
CA THR A 87 12.14 9.88 -14.18
C THR A 87 11.45 8.55 -13.90
N TYR A 88 12.14 7.65 -13.22
CA TYR A 88 11.63 6.43 -12.63
C TYR A 88 11.36 6.68 -11.14
N VAL A 89 10.28 6.15 -10.61
CA VAL A 89 9.88 6.30 -9.19
C VAL A 89 9.58 4.93 -8.61
N HIS A 90 10.13 4.67 -7.44
CA HIS A 90 9.95 3.42 -6.70
C HIS A 90 9.68 3.68 -5.22
N GLY A 91 9.00 2.72 -4.59
CA GLY A 91 8.50 2.81 -3.22
C GLY A 91 7.07 2.26 -3.10
N PRO A 92 6.35 2.62 -2.04
CA PRO A 92 6.79 3.48 -0.94
C PRO A 92 7.66 2.76 0.09
N TYR A 93 8.42 3.57 0.82
CA TYR A 93 9.33 3.16 1.88
C TYR A 93 8.94 3.81 3.21
N CYS A 94 9.21 3.11 4.30
CA CYS A 94 9.07 3.62 5.66
C CYS A 94 10.02 4.81 5.88
N PRO A 95 9.54 5.99 6.30
CA PRO A 95 10.40 7.13 6.61
C PRO A 95 11.38 6.89 7.76
N HIS A 96 11.13 5.92 8.64
CA HIS A 96 11.96 5.67 9.83
C HIS A 96 13.12 4.72 9.57
N ASP A 97 12.91 3.64 8.81
CA ASP A 97 13.90 2.57 8.61
C ASP A 97 14.16 2.24 7.13
N LYS A 98 13.51 2.97 6.20
CA LYS A 98 13.61 2.81 4.75
C LYS A 98 13.21 1.43 4.22
N HIS A 99 12.54 0.59 4.99
CA HIS A 99 12.00 -0.69 4.49
C HIS A 99 10.83 -0.44 3.55
N ALA A 100 10.64 -1.35 2.59
CA ALA A 100 9.52 -1.29 1.66
C ALA A 100 8.21 -1.47 2.45
N LEU A 101 7.21 -0.64 2.14
CA LEU A 101 5.89 -0.75 2.76
C LEU A 101 4.99 -1.64 1.91
N GLY A 102 4.31 -2.58 2.56
CA GLY A 102 3.24 -3.35 1.95
C GLY A 102 1.88 -2.69 2.16
N ILE A 103 0.88 -3.08 1.36
CA ILE A 103 -0.50 -2.67 1.57
C ILE A 103 -1.18 -3.69 2.49
N GLN A 104 -1.85 -3.21 3.53
CA GLN A 104 -2.64 -4.05 4.43
C GLN A 104 -4.04 -3.45 4.62
N THR A 105 -5.04 -4.30 4.80
CA THR A 105 -6.39 -3.88 5.16
C THR A 105 -6.57 -3.97 6.67
N VAL A 106 -6.86 -2.84 7.32
CA VAL A 106 -7.11 -2.77 8.77
C VAL A 106 -8.58 -2.47 9.06
N SER A 107 -9.12 -3.11 10.10
CA SER A 107 -10.49 -2.82 10.56
C SER A 107 -10.48 -1.60 11.47
N LYS A 108 -11.10 -0.50 11.02
CA LYS A 108 -11.25 0.72 11.83
C LYS A 108 -12.48 0.62 12.76
N TRP A 109 -13.52 -0.08 12.29
CA TRP A 109 -14.76 -0.35 13.02
C TRP A 109 -15.26 -1.77 12.72
N VAL A 110 -16.34 -2.22 13.39
CA VAL A 110 -16.94 -3.56 13.18
C VAL A 110 -17.28 -3.85 11.70
N ILE A 111 -17.48 -2.82 10.88
CA ILE A 111 -17.95 -2.95 9.48
C ILE A 111 -17.08 -2.17 8.48
N LEU A 112 -16.12 -1.35 8.95
CA LEU A 112 -15.34 -0.47 8.08
C LEU A 112 -13.88 -0.93 8.04
N THR A 113 -13.41 -1.25 6.84
CA THR A 113 -12.02 -1.56 6.55
C THR A 113 -11.37 -0.41 5.79
N GLU A 114 -10.10 -0.15 6.08
CA GLU A 114 -9.29 0.90 5.44
C GLU A 114 -7.97 0.27 4.98
N HIS A 115 -7.43 0.72 3.85
CA HIS A 115 -6.09 0.34 3.43
C HIS A 115 -5.06 1.19 4.18
N VAL A 116 -3.95 0.57 4.55
CA VAL A 116 -2.79 1.24 5.13
C VAL A 116 -1.52 0.72 4.48
N TRP A 117 -0.51 1.58 4.41
CA TRP A 117 0.86 1.13 4.20
C TRP A 117 1.40 0.60 5.51
N ALA A 118 1.92 -0.62 5.54
CA ALA A 118 2.48 -1.24 6.73
C ALA A 118 3.95 -1.57 6.53
N CYS A 119 4.77 -1.21 7.51
CA CYS A 119 6.16 -1.63 7.59
C CYS A 119 6.23 -2.97 8.34
N ASP A 120 6.80 -3.99 7.71
CA ASP A 120 7.05 -5.30 8.31
C ASP A 120 8.22 -5.31 9.31
N ALA A 121 9.10 -4.30 9.25
CA ALA A 121 10.28 -4.20 10.10
C ALA A 121 10.01 -3.47 11.43
N CYS A 122 9.19 -2.40 11.43
CA CYS A 122 8.90 -1.60 12.62
C CYS A 122 7.43 -1.58 13.05
N ASP A 123 6.57 -2.38 12.42
CA ASP A 123 5.13 -2.53 12.69
C ASP A 123 4.32 -1.22 12.60
N ARG A 124 4.88 -0.18 11.98
CA ARG A 124 4.20 1.11 11.80
C ARG A 124 3.29 1.07 10.59
N THR A 125 2.16 1.74 10.72
CA THR A 125 1.19 1.92 9.64
C THR A 125 1.08 3.38 9.24
N TYR A 126 0.93 3.64 7.94
CA TYR A 126 0.70 4.95 7.35
C TYR A 126 -0.59 4.95 6.54
N PRO A 127 -1.29 6.11 6.44
CA PRO A 127 -2.52 6.20 5.66
C PRO A 127 -2.30 5.85 4.18
N TYR A 128 -3.13 4.96 3.62
CA TYR A 128 -3.15 4.69 2.19
C TYR A 128 -4.16 5.60 1.50
N PRO A 129 -3.76 6.45 0.54
CA PRO A 129 -4.68 7.38 -0.10
C PRO A 129 -5.40 6.70 -1.28
N ASP A 130 -6.42 5.89 -0.97
CA ASP A 130 -7.19 5.10 -1.95
C ASP A 130 -7.67 5.91 -3.17
N GLU A 131 -8.09 7.16 -2.97
CA GLU A 131 -8.63 8.02 -4.03
C GLU A 131 -7.53 8.74 -4.84
N GLU A 132 -6.36 8.97 -4.26
CA GLU A 132 -5.32 9.83 -4.85
C GLU A 132 -4.21 9.03 -5.56
N LEU A 133 -4.05 7.75 -5.23
CA LEU A 133 -2.99 6.90 -5.77
C LEU A 133 -3.32 6.33 -7.18
N GLY A 134 -4.55 6.51 -7.66
CA GLY A 134 -5.17 5.77 -8.77
C GLY A 134 -4.27 5.29 -9.91
N ASP A 135 -3.50 6.19 -10.54
CA ASP A 135 -2.60 5.86 -11.65
C ASP A 135 -1.10 6.10 -11.33
N GLY A 136 -0.77 6.42 -10.07
CA GLY A 136 0.60 6.76 -9.66
C GLY A 136 1.13 8.10 -10.17
N THR A 137 0.42 8.78 -11.08
CA THR A 137 0.95 9.95 -11.80
C THR A 137 1.20 11.13 -10.89
N ILE A 138 0.51 11.22 -9.74
CA ILE A 138 0.70 12.33 -8.80
C ILE A 138 2.10 12.28 -8.17
N ILE A 139 2.58 11.08 -7.83
CA ILE A 139 3.90 10.84 -7.24
C ILE A 139 4.95 11.04 -8.33
N GLU A 140 4.75 10.48 -9.52
CA GLU A 140 5.68 10.68 -10.66
C GLU A 140 5.84 12.16 -11.01
N ARG A 141 4.75 12.92 -11.10
CA ARG A 141 4.78 14.37 -11.36
C ARG A 141 5.46 15.15 -10.25
N ALA A 142 5.27 14.76 -8.99
CA ALA A 142 5.94 15.38 -7.86
C ALA A 142 7.45 15.10 -7.89
N MET A 143 7.84 13.86 -8.13
CA MET A 143 9.24 13.45 -8.23
C MET A 143 9.95 14.11 -9.41
N HIS A 144 9.31 14.16 -10.58
CA HIS A 144 9.85 14.83 -11.75
C HIS A 144 10.16 16.32 -11.46
N ARG A 145 9.23 17.03 -10.79
CA ARG A 145 9.44 18.43 -10.36
C ARG A 145 10.60 18.55 -9.36
N ARG A 146 10.70 17.62 -8.40
CA ARG A 146 11.78 17.59 -7.40
C ARG A 146 13.15 17.42 -8.06
N ILE A 147 13.27 16.46 -8.96
CA ILE A 147 14.51 16.21 -9.71
C ILE A 147 14.87 17.40 -10.61
N LYS A 148 13.89 17.98 -11.32
CA LYS A 148 14.12 19.16 -12.16
C LYS A 148 14.72 20.31 -11.35
N ARG A 149 14.17 20.61 -10.17
CA ARG A 149 14.69 21.65 -9.26
C ARG A 149 16.11 21.34 -8.78
N LYS A 150 16.39 20.09 -8.38
CA LYS A 150 17.74 19.66 -7.95
C LYS A 150 18.77 19.85 -9.06
N ARG A 151 18.43 19.48 -10.30
CA ARG A 151 19.31 19.67 -11.46
C ARG A 151 19.58 21.14 -11.76
N GLN A 152 18.55 21.99 -11.69
CA GLN A 152 18.71 23.43 -11.88
C GLN A 152 19.63 24.03 -10.82
N ALA A 153 19.46 23.65 -9.55
CA ALA A 153 20.32 24.11 -8.46
C ALA A 153 21.80 23.69 -8.65
N ASN A 154 22.04 22.47 -9.11
CA ASN A 154 23.39 21.95 -9.37
C ASN A 154 24.06 22.55 -10.62
N GLN A 155 23.31 23.15 -11.55
CA GLN A 155 23.85 23.83 -12.74
C GLN A 155 24.16 25.30 -12.49
N SER A 156 23.59 25.88 -11.43
CA SER A 156 23.80 27.27 -11.01
C SER A 156 24.86 27.44 -9.91
N ALA A 157 25.47 26.34 -9.45
CA ALA A 157 26.52 26.29 -8.43
C ALA A 157 27.87 25.97 -9.08
#